data_AF-A0A940ZJS9-F1
#
_entry.id   AF-A0A940ZJS9-F1
#
_cell.length_a   1.000
_cell.length_b   1.000
_cell.length_c   1.000
_cell.angle_alpha   90.00
_cell.angle_beta   90.00
_cell.angle_gamma   90.00
#
_symmetry.space_group_name_H-M   'P 1'
#
loop_
_entity.id
_entity.type
_entity.pdbx_description
1 polymer ?
#
loop_
_entity_poly.entity_id
_entity_poly.type
_entity_poly.pdbx_seq_one_letter_code
_entity_poly.pdbx_strand_id
1 'polypeptide(L)'
;MRRVCRSLRSSAIVCVLLILMVPATGLAQAVAKVEIKKAPVRALDPDFSYTSKERRDPFEPVFLAKMRANRAGANSKEGYELEELRLVGILKTTGGRLAMMEDTQGKGLTFKKGDFFNKNTWVVDIEEQKVMVAYRVKGDIRKVAIDIPRK
;
A
#
# COMPACT_ATOMS: atom_id res chain seq x y z
N MET A 1 16.82 21.05 -64.88
CA MET A 1 18.28 21.08 -65.11
C MET A 1 18.97 20.20 -64.06
N ARG A 2 19.96 19.40 -64.50
CA ARG A 2 20.73 18.40 -63.73
C ARG A 2 21.91 19.06 -62.97
N ARG A 3 22.35 18.41 -61.87
CA ARG A 3 23.76 18.19 -61.36
C ARG A 3 23.69 17.92 -59.84
N VAL A 4 23.97 16.75 -59.27
CA VAL A 4 25.17 15.87 -59.22
C VAL A 4 26.32 16.42 -58.34
N CYS A 5 26.38 15.88 -57.11
CA CYS A 5 27.50 15.18 -56.43
C CYS A 5 28.64 15.92 -55.67
N ARG A 6 29.05 15.25 -54.57
CA ARG A 6 30.40 15.12 -53.91
C ARG A 6 30.52 15.77 -52.52
N SER A 7 30.50 15.01 -51.44
CA SER A 7 31.56 14.17 -50.82
C SER A 7 32.51 14.96 -49.91
N LEU A 8 32.50 14.68 -48.60
CA LEU A 8 33.71 14.80 -47.76
C LEU A 8 33.56 13.97 -46.47
N ARG A 9 33.77 12.66 -46.62
CA ARG A 9 34.00 11.73 -45.52
C ARG A 9 35.47 11.82 -45.09
N SER A 10 35.85 12.71 -44.17
CA SER A 10 37.25 12.74 -43.69
C SER A 10 37.47 13.34 -42.29
N SER A 11 36.43 13.49 -41.44
CA SER A 11 36.62 14.11 -40.10
C SER A 11 36.59 13.13 -38.92
N ALA A 12 36.17 11.88 -39.12
CA ALA A 12 35.99 10.91 -38.03
C ALA A 12 37.26 10.10 -37.66
N ILE A 13 38.31 10.12 -38.48
CA ILE A 13 39.49 9.25 -38.28
C ILE A 13 40.55 9.92 -37.38
N VAL A 14 40.56 11.25 -37.29
CA VAL A 14 41.56 11.99 -36.49
C VAL A 14 41.26 11.95 -34.98
N CYS A 15 39.99 11.80 -34.57
CA CYS A 15 39.63 11.69 -33.15
C CYS A 15 39.89 10.30 -32.54
N VAL A 16 39.98 9.23 -33.34
CA VAL A 16 40.19 7.87 -32.82
C VAL A 16 41.67 7.60 -32.53
N LEU A 17 42.59 8.28 -33.22
CA LEU A 17 44.04 8.08 -33.01
C LEU A 17 44.60 8.79 -31.76
N LEU A 18 43.85 9.74 -31.17
CA LEU A 18 44.28 10.51 -30.00
C LEU A 18 43.93 9.86 -28.65
N ILE A 19 43.21 8.73 -28.66
CA ILE A 19 42.77 8.02 -27.44
C ILE A 19 43.70 6.84 -27.10
N LEU A 20 44.67 6.49 -27.96
CA LEU A 20 45.56 5.32 -27.77
C LEU A 20 46.91 5.61 -27.09
N MET A 21 47.14 6.82 -26.57
CA MET A 21 48.39 7.21 -25.92
C MET A 21 48.18 7.68 -24.47
N VAL A 22 47.47 6.88 -23.67
CA VAL A 22 47.48 7.01 -22.21
C VAL A 22 48.38 5.92 -21.64
N PRO A 23 49.56 6.24 -21.07
CA PRO A 23 50.38 5.26 -20.41
C PRO A 23 49.67 4.78 -19.14
N ALA A 24 49.46 3.47 -19.03
CA ALA A 24 48.99 2.80 -17.83
C ALA A 24 50.03 2.97 -16.71
N THR A 25 49.92 4.06 -15.97
CA THR A 25 50.59 4.22 -14.67
C THR A 25 49.80 3.41 -13.66
N GLY A 26 50.16 2.12 -13.57
CA GLY A 26 49.75 1.26 -12.47
C GLY A 26 50.31 1.80 -11.16
N LEU A 27 49.52 2.63 -10.47
CA LEU A 27 49.68 2.86 -9.04
C LEU A 27 49.30 1.57 -8.34
N ALA A 28 50.31 0.71 -8.11
CA ALA A 28 50.25 -0.33 -7.12
C ALA A 28 50.01 0.32 -5.76
N GLN A 29 48.74 0.46 -5.38
CA GLN A 29 48.37 0.78 -4.02
C GLN A 29 48.72 -0.44 -3.18
N ALA A 30 49.84 -0.34 -2.46
CA ALA A 30 50.16 -1.23 -1.38
C ALA A 30 48.96 -1.27 -0.44
N VAL A 31 48.27 -2.42 -0.41
CA VAL A 31 47.19 -2.68 0.55
C VAL A 31 47.86 -2.73 1.92
N ALA A 32 47.94 -1.57 2.57
CA ALA A 32 48.28 -1.48 3.97
C ALA A 32 47.24 -2.33 4.71
N LYS A 33 47.70 -3.44 5.28
CA LYS A 33 46.91 -4.29 6.16
C LYS A 33 46.47 -3.41 7.34
N VAL A 34 45.25 -2.90 7.27
CA VAL A 34 44.63 -2.19 8.38
C VAL A 34 44.39 -3.23 9.46
N GLU A 35 45.30 -3.28 10.43
CA GLU A 35 45.09 -4.02 11.66
C GLU A 35 43.90 -3.38 12.38
N ILE A 36 42.75 -4.03 12.25
CA ILE A 36 41.56 -3.70 13.04
C ILE A 36 41.93 -3.99 14.49
N LYS A 37 42.37 -2.96 15.21
CA LYS A 37 42.46 -2.98 16.67
C LYS A 37 41.05 -3.31 17.16
N LYS A 38 40.84 -4.56 17.59
CA LYS A 38 39.61 -4.98 18.26
C LYS A 38 39.39 -4.04 19.42
N ALA A 39 38.43 -3.14 19.28
CA ALA A 39 38.00 -2.30 20.38
C ALA A 39 37.60 -3.21 21.55
N PRO A 40 37.94 -2.85 22.80
CA PRO A 40 37.51 -3.63 23.94
C PRO A 40 35.98 -3.75 23.89
N VAL A 41 35.47 -4.99 23.93
CA VAL A 41 34.04 -5.27 24.02
C VAL A 41 33.57 -4.60 25.31
N ARG A 42 32.90 -3.45 25.16
CA ARG A 42 32.31 -2.76 26.30
C ARG A 42 31.28 -3.71 26.89
N ALA A 43 31.37 -3.95 28.19
CA ALA A 43 30.36 -4.70 28.91
C ALA A 43 29.00 -4.03 28.65
N LEU A 44 27.99 -4.83 28.31
CA LEU A 44 26.63 -4.32 28.14
C LEU A 44 26.16 -3.77 29.48
N ASP A 45 25.69 -2.53 29.50
CA ASP A 45 25.09 -1.95 30.70
C ASP A 45 23.92 -2.83 31.14
N PRO A 46 23.86 -3.28 32.41
CA PRO A 46 22.80 -4.17 32.88
C PRO A 46 21.40 -3.53 32.81
N ASP A 47 21.33 -2.20 32.72
CA ASP A 47 20.10 -1.42 32.66
C ASP A 47 19.72 -0.94 31.25
N PHE A 48 20.35 -1.49 30.20
CA PHE A 48 20.01 -1.09 28.83
C PHE A 48 18.61 -1.56 28.44
N SER A 49 17.69 -0.61 28.24
CA SER A 49 16.34 -0.85 27.69
C SER A 49 16.15 -0.14 26.36
N TYR A 50 15.82 -0.92 25.32
CA TYR A 50 15.56 -0.38 23.99
C TYR A 50 14.17 0.26 23.90
N THR A 51 14.07 1.46 23.34
CA THR A 51 12.79 2.17 23.12
C THR A 51 12.76 2.82 21.74
N SER A 52 11.68 2.58 20.98
CA SER A 52 11.48 3.05 19.60
C SER A 52 10.45 4.19 19.46
N LYS A 53 10.11 4.92 20.53
CA LYS A 53 9.00 5.90 20.57
C LYS A 53 8.95 6.94 19.44
N GLU A 54 10.09 7.42 18.96
CA GLU A 54 10.17 8.50 17.95
C GLU A 54 10.67 8.02 16.57
N ARG A 55 10.90 6.72 16.40
CA ARG A 55 11.48 6.15 15.18
C ARG A 55 10.78 4.86 14.80
N ARG A 56 10.93 4.45 13.54
CA ARG A 56 10.47 3.12 13.14
C ARG A 56 11.28 2.07 13.88
N ASP A 57 10.58 1.12 14.50
CA ASP A 57 11.21 0.00 15.16
C ASP A 57 11.92 -0.90 14.11
N PRO A 58 13.25 -1.09 14.20
CA PRO A 58 14.01 -1.93 13.28
C PRO A 58 13.65 -3.42 13.42
N PHE A 59 13.00 -3.81 14.52
CA PHE A 59 12.53 -5.16 14.78
C PHE A 59 11.06 -5.36 14.35
N GLU A 60 10.34 -4.29 13.98
CA GLU A 60 9.00 -4.43 13.40
C GLU A 60 9.08 -4.74 11.89
N PRO A 61 8.45 -5.82 11.42
CA PRO A 61 8.51 -6.19 10.00
C PRO A 61 7.83 -5.13 9.13
N VAL A 62 8.43 -4.87 7.96
CA VAL A 62 8.07 -3.71 7.14
C VAL A 62 6.59 -3.70 6.71
N PHE A 63 6.05 -4.89 6.46
CA PHE A 63 4.67 -5.12 6.02
C PHE A 63 3.63 -4.74 7.09
N LEU A 64 3.92 -4.90 8.38
CA LEU A 64 2.97 -4.60 9.46
C LEU A 64 2.65 -3.11 9.52
N ALA A 65 3.68 -2.25 9.40
CA ALA A 65 3.49 -0.81 9.34
C ALA A 65 2.64 -0.38 8.12
N LYS A 66 2.84 -1.03 6.96
CA LYS A 66 2.06 -0.75 5.74
C LYS A 66 0.60 -1.15 5.91
N MET A 67 0.32 -2.29 6.54
CA MET A 67 -1.05 -2.71 6.85
C MET A 67 -1.74 -1.74 7.81
N ARG A 68 -1.03 -1.26 8.86
CA ARG A 68 -1.59 -0.29 9.81
C ARG A 68 -1.93 1.04 9.13
N ALA A 69 -1.06 1.55 8.27
CA ALA A 69 -1.30 2.76 7.48
C ALA A 69 -2.51 2.59 6.53
N ASN A 70 -2.59 1.46 5.82
CA ASN A 70 -3.74 1.17 4.96
C ASN A 70 -5.05 1.03 5.75
N ARG A 71 -5.00 0.43 6.94
CA ARG A 71 -6.18 0.28 7.81
C ARG A 71 -6.66 1.63 8.34
N ALA A 72 -5.77 2.61 8.50
CA ALA A 72 -6.13 3.97 8.90
C ALA A 72 -6.84 4.75 7.78
N GLY A 73 -6.40 4.60 6.52
CA GLY A 73 -6.98 5.31 5.37
C GLY A 73 -8.18 4.63 4.69
N ALA A 74 -8.34 3.31 4.82
CA ALA A 74 -9.38 2.55 4.12
C ALA A 74 -10.77 2.58 4.80
N ASN A 75 -10.92 3.26 5.94
CA ASN A 75 -12.09 3.12 6.81
C ASN A 75 -13.18 4.19 6.63
N SER A 76 -13.06 5.13 5.69
CA SER A 76 -14.20 5.97 5.32
C SER A 76 -15.18 5.13 4.48
N LYS A 77 -15.98 4.30 5.16
CA LYS A 77 -17.11 3.55 4.59
C LYS A 77 -18.34 4.46 4.35
N GLU A 78 -18.17 5.75 4.54
CA GLU A 78 -19.24 6.75 4.54
C GLU A 78 -19.40 7.35 3.15
N GLY A 79 -20.66 7.55 2.74
CA GLY A 79 -21.03 8.24 1.50
C GLY A 79 -21.57 7.35 0.40
N TYR A 80 -21.81 6.07 0.67
CA TYR A 80 -22.45 5.16 -0.27
C TYR A 80 -23.96 5.22 -0.19
N GLU A 81 -24.62 5.21 -1.34
CA GLU A 81 -26.06 4.99 -1.41
C GLU A 81 -26.39 3.50 -1.46
N LEU A 82 -27.62 3.14 -1.06
CA LEU A 82 -28.02 1.73 -0.95
C LEU A 82 -28.00 1.00 -2.30
N GLU A 83 -28.25 1.74 -3.38
CA GLU A 83 -28.32 1.22 -4.75
C GLU A 83 -26.94 0.90 -5.33
N GLU A 84 -25.89 1.55 -4.82
CA GLU A 84 -24.50 1.34 -5.24
C GLU A 84 -23.90 0.08 -4.60
N LEU A 85 -24.51 -0.40 -3.52
CA LEU A 85 -24.02 -1.53 -2.74
C LEU A 85 -24.84 -2.79 -2.99
N ARG A 86 -24.15 -3.84 -3.41
CA ARG A 86 -24.72 -5.17 -3.58
C ARG A 86 -24.32 -6.08 -2.44
N LEU A 87 -25.29 -6.72 -1.78
CA LEU A 87 -24.98 -7.74 -0.78
C LEU A 87 -24.39 -8.99 -1.46
N VAL A 88 -23.14 -9.32 -1.12
CA VAL A 88 -22.43 -10.49 -1.65
C VAL A 88 -22.56 -11.67 -0.69
N GLY A 89 -22.46 -11.42 0.61
CA GLY A 89 -22.53 -12.49 1.59
C GLY A 89 -22.53 -11.99 3.04
N ILE A 90 -22.64 -12.95 3.96
CA ILE A 90 -22.64 -12.68 5.39
C ILE A 90 -21.58 -13.56 6.04
N LEU A 91 -20.61 -12.94 6.70
CA LEU A 91 -19.57 -13.65 7.44
C LEU A 91 -20.02 -13.86 8.88
N LYS A 92 -19.92 -15.11 9.33
CA LYS A 92 -20.08 -15.47 10.75
C LYS A 92 -18.72 -15.40 11.42
N THR A 93 -18.61 -14.58 12.46
CA THR A 93 -17.42 -14.47 13.32
C THR A 93 -17.79 -14.79 14.75
N THR A 94 -16.80 -15.05 15.61
CA THR A 94 -17.02 -15.26 17.05
C THR A 94 -17.69 -14.05 17.72
N GLY A 95 -17.47 -12.84 17.20
CA GLY A 95 -18.03 -11.58 17.70
C GLY A 95 -19.36 -11.17 17.05
N GLY A 96 -19.99 -12.02 16.24
CA GLY A 96 -21.25 -11.72 15.57
C GLY A 96 -21.17 -11.86 14.04
N ARG A 97 -22.13 -11.24 13.36
CA ARG A 97 -22.25 -11.31 11.89
C ARG A 97 -21.77 -10.02 11.24
N LEU A 98 -21.13 -10.16 10.08
CA LEU A 98 -20.66 -9.06 9.23
C LEU A 98 -21.31 -9.19 7.86
N ALA A 99 -21.89 -8.10 7.35
CA ALA A 99 -22.38 -8.04 5.99
C ALA A 99 -21.21 -7.71 5.06
N MET A 100 -21.01 -8.48 4.00
CA MET A 100 -20.06 -8.19 2.94
C MET A 100 -20.81 -7.70 1.72
N MET A 101 -20.52 -6.46 1.34
CA MET A 101 -21.15 -5.77 0.23
C MET A 101 -20.11 -5.38 -0.81
N GLU A 102 -20.52 -5.27 -2.06
CA GLU A 102 -19.68 -4.89 -3.18
C GLU A 102 -20.25 -3.63 -3.82
N ASP A 103 -19.39 -2.63 -4.01
CA ASP A 103 -19.71 -1.42 -4.77
C ASP A 103 -19.79 -1.74 -6.27
N THR A 104 -20.41 -0.87 -7.06
CA THR A 104 -20.41 -0.83 -8.54
C THR A 104 -19.03 -1.02 -9.16
N GLN A 105 -17.96 -0.59 -8.49
CA GLN A 105 -16.56 -0.73 -8.92
C GLN A 105 -15.95 -2.11 -8.59
N GLY A 106 -16.73 -3.02 -8.01
CA GLY A 106 -16.28 -4.32 -7.53
C GLY A 106 -15.50 -4.28 -6.21
N LYS A 107 -15.54 -3.16 -5.49
CA LYS A 107 -14.84 -3.00 -4.21
C LYS A 107 -15.64 -3.65 -3.09
N GLY A 108 -15.07 -4.69 -2.47
CA GLY A 108 -15.63 -5.34 -1.29
C GLY A 108 -15.50 -4.50 -0.02
N LEU A 109 -16.62 -4.26 0.65
CA LEU A 109 -16.77 -3.54 1.91
C LEU A 109 -17.43 -4.47 2.94
N THR A 110 -17.11 -4.26 4.23
CA THR A 110 -17.71 -5.04 5.32
C THR A 110 -18.42 -4.11 6.29
N PHE A 111 -19.63 -4.46 6.70
CA PHE A 111 -20.45 -3.67 7.61
C PHE A 111 -20.86 -4.49 8.84
N LYS A 112 -20.80 -3.84 10.00
CA LYS A 112 -21.32 -4.36 11.26
C LYS A 112 -22.72 -3.81 11.53
N LYS A 113 -23.41 -4.43 12.49
CA LYS A 113 -24.63 -3.86 13.06
C LYS A 113 -24.35 -2.45 13.61
N GLY A 114 -25.13 -1.47 13.18
CA GLY A 114 -24.97 -0.07 13.54
C GLY A 114 -24.00 0.73 12.66
N ASP A 115 -23.30 0.10 11.71
CA ASP A 115 -22.47 0.86 10.75
C ASP A 115 -23.38 1.69 9.82
N PHE A 116 -22.93 2.91 9.53
CA PHE A 116 -23.57 3.83 8.59
C PHE A 116 -23.04 3.62 7.17
N PHE A 117 -23.94 3.67 6.20
CA PHE A 117 -23.59 3.77 4.78
C PHE A 117 -23.44 5.24 4.37
N ASN A 118 -24.38 6.06 4.84
CA ASN A 118 -24.40 7.50 4.68
C ASN A 118 -25.06 8.13 5.93
N LYS A 119 -25.34 9.44 5.89
CA LYS A 119 -25.95 10.17 7.01
C LYS A 119 -27.39 9.72 7.33
N ASN A 120 -28.05 9.07 6.38
CA ASN A 120 -29.48 8.76 6.45
C ASN A 120 -29.74 7.26 6.62
N THR A 121 -28.76 6.40 6.34
CA THR A 121 -28.93 4.97 6.15
C THR A 121 -27.88 4.19 6.93
N TRP A 122 -28.34 3.19 7.69
CA TRP A 122 -27.48 2.37 8.54
C TRP A 122 -27.98 0.94 8.68
N VAL A 123 -27.08 0.05 9.09
CA VAL A 123 -27.39 -1.36 9.34
C VAL A 123 -28.13 -1.51 10.67
N VAL A 124 -29.35 -2.03 10.62
CA VAL A 124 -30.16 -2.34 11.81
C VAL A 124 -29.80 -3.71 12.36
N ASP A 125 -29.73 -4.71 11.48
CA ASP A 125 -29.40 -6.07 11.88
C ASP A 125 -28.88 -6.91 10.72
N ILE A 126 -28.19 -8.00 11.04
CA ILE A 126 -27.59 -8.90 10.06
C ILE A 126 -28.07 -10.32 10.35
N GLU A 127 -28.93 -10.84 9.49
CA GLU A 127 -29.44 -12.21 9.58
C GLU A 127 -28.52 -13.20 8.82
N GLU A 128 -28.97 -14.42 8.56
CA GLU A 128 -28.13 -15.43 7.88
C GLU A 128 -28.18 -15.31 6.35
N GLN A 129 -29.32 -14.85 5.81
CA GLN A 129 -29.53 -14.72 4.37
C GLN A 129 -29.84 -13.29 3.91
N LYS A 130 -30.07 -12.37 4.86
CA LYS A 130 -30.48 -11.01 4.57
C LYS A 130 -29.89 -10.01 5.56
N VAL A 131 -29.82 -8.76 5.14
CA VAL A 131 -29.39 -7.63 5.95
C VAL A 131 -30.54 -6.65 6.08
N MET A 132 -30.84 -6.25 7.32
CA MET A 132 -31.88 -5.28 7.61
C MET A 132 -31.25 -3.89 7.68
N VAL A 133 -31.67 -3.01 6.77
CA VAL A 133 -31.18 -1.64 6.66
C VAL A 133 -32.31 -0.68 6.98
N ALA A 134 -32.02 0.38 7.73
CA ALA A 134 -32.94 1.49 7.94
C ALA A 134 -32.44 2.71 7.19
N TYR A 135 -33.36 3.49 6.62
CA TYR A 135 -33.08 4.77 6.01
C TYR A 135 -34.08 5.83 6.48
N ARG A 136 -33.60 7.07 6.60
CA ARG A 136 -34.40 8.22 7.06
C ARG A 136 -34.79 9.10 5.88
N VAL A 137 -36.10 9.28 5.68
CA VAL A 137 -36.66 10.19 4.66
C VAL A 137 -37.60 11.18 5.35
N LYS A 138 -37.29 12.47 5.27
CA LYS A 138 -38.14 13.57 5.79
C LYS A 138 -38.59 13.38 7.26
N GLY A 139 -37.76 12.75 8.09
CA GLY A 139 -38.05 12.48 9.51
C GLY A 139 -38.61 11.09 9.79
N ASP A 140 -39.11 10.39 8.78
CA ASP A 140 -39.59 9.02 8.91
C ASP A 140 -38.45 8.02 8.77
N ILE A 141 -38.48 6.97 9.59
CA ILE A 141 -37.53 5.86 9.51
C ILE A 141 -38.23 4.67 8.84
N ARG A 142 -37.71 4.25 7.69
CA ARG A 142 -38.18 3.06 6.97
C ARG A 142 -37.13 1.97 7.03
N LYS A 143 -37.57 0.72 7.04
CA LYS A 143 -36.70 -0.46 7.05
C LYS A 143 -36.87 -1.25 5.75
N VAL A 144 -35.76 -1.73 5.20
CA VAL A 144 -35.69 -2.57 4.00
C VAL A 144 -34.82 -3.79 4.31
N ALA A 145 -35.25 -4.94 3.80
CA ALA A 145 -34.46 -6.16 3.82
C ALA A 145 -33.73 -6.30 2.49
N ILE A 146 -32.43 -6.57 2.55
CA ILE A 146 -31.61 -6.85 1.37
C ILE A 146 -31.23 -8.32 1.40
N ASP A 147 -31.61 -9.05 0.36
CA ASP A 147 -31.34 -10.47 0.22
C ASP A 147 -30.08 -10.73 -0.60
N ILE A 148 -29.41 -11.84 -0.31
CA ILE A 148 -28.28 -12.30 -1.12
C ILE A 148 -28.83 -12.78 -2.49
N PRO A 149 -28.30 -12.27 -3.62
CA PRO A 149 -28.74 -12.69 -4.94
C PRO A 149 -28.48 -14.19 -5.13
N ARG A 150 -29.56 -14.95 -5.38
CA ARG A 150 -29.46 -16.38 -5.72
C ARG A 150 -29.21 -16.51 -7.23
N LYS A 151 -28.29 -17.39 -7.61
CA LYS A 151 -28.06 -17.77 -9.01
C LYS A 151 -28.99 -18.90 -9.41
#